data_AF-A0A0M3AGP4-F1
#
_entry.id   AF-A0A0M3AGP4-F1
#
_cell.length_a   1.000
_cell.length_b   1.000
_cell.length_c   1.000
_cell.angle_alpha   90.00
_cell.angle_beta   90.00
_cell.angle_gamma   90.00
#
_symmetry.space_group_name_H-M   'P 1'
#
loop_
_entity.id
_entity.type
_entity.pdbx_description
1 polymer ?
#
loop_
_entity_poly.entity_id
_entity_poly.type
_entity_poly.pdbx_seq_one_letter_code
_entity_poly.pdbx_strand_id
1 'polypeptide(L)'
;MSWKQSKEQPPEWINLPKVSESKLRTKKDINADSNIAKKLIAWNFELAKKLKYPLNTKDPLVNQMLKQIQSKQFKRINIQVSLHEEGKLQSTIIHFTEGSIIPEALLKLVQECNPTDILFLRKCKLPQHSLIQLKSAIIIIFSIVIEHFIREDFQSSLNIGEALKLTLKEMEKNPSSNQQKEIGIFVGLMEVSELFEDYCALPQVNSITLQEFLNELDIIKAAVKIKEFKELDEFEKKYPPKTPLHSRIRHMLVLFQAIINQAIDIGLLDKFKISTIQGNENISIATNHLLLNEKKMLSRLNGDKRSQRANQGKTQITNRIKQKIKEQLKAYSNEKYKSINEAAEKLRVLLTEKITQIIHADQQSYQHNFQYSEDHYFELLKSIIRADAELKSQYIRKPLINNK
;
A
#
# COMPACT_ATOMS: atom_id res chain seq x y z
N MET A 1 -0.70 -18.89 -19.09
CA MET A 1 0.04 -19.51 -17.98
C MET A 1 -0.27 -18.76 -16.69
N SER A 2 -0.91 -19.43 -15.73
CA SER A 2 -1.56 -18.80 -14.58
C SER A 2 -0.59 -18.52 -13.44
N TRP A 3 -0.62 -17.30 -12.91
CA TRP A 3 0.08 -16.82 -11.70
C TRP A 3 -0.32 -17.53 -10.38
N LYS A 4 -0.94 -18.71 -10.44
CA LYS A 4 -1.56 -19.39 -9.29
C LYS A 4 -0.66 -20.41 -8.57
N GLN A 5 0.58 -20.62 -9.00
CA GLN A 5 1.41 -21.69 -8.43
C GLN A 5 2.69 -21.12 -7.81
N SER A 6 2.69 -21.14 -6.48
CA SER A 6 3.74 -20.75 -5.52
C SER A 6 3.96 -19.25 -5.30
N LYS A 7 3.40 -18.74 -4.19
CA LYS A 7 4.02 -17.87 -3.18
C LYS A 7 3.01 -17.78 -2.02
N GLU A 8 3.43 -18.19 -0.83
CA GLU A 8 2.59 -18.36 0.35
C GLU A 8 1.65 -17.17 0.55
N GLN A 9 0.33 -17.43 0.62
CA GLN A 9 -0.58 -16.39 1.07
C GLN A 9 -0.24 -16.09 2.54
N PRO A 10 -0.09 -14.80 2.91
CA PRO A 10 0.18 -14.45 4.29
C PRO A 10 -0.94 -14.97 5.20
N PRO A 11 -0.63 -15.30 6.47
CA PRO A 11 -1.61 -15.57 7.50
C PRO A 11 -2.82 -14.62 7.42
N GLU A 12 -4.01 -15.15 7.17
CA GLU A 12 -5.22 -14.34 7.29
C GLU A 12 -5.55 -14.13 8.77
N TRP A 13 -5.68 -12.87 9.21
CA TRP A 13 -6.27 -12.61 10.52
C TRP A 13 -7.71 -13.08 10.48
N ILE A 14 -8.07 -13.94 11.42
CA ILE A 14 -9.41 -14.45 11.49
C ILE A 14 -10.28 -13.39 12.14
N ASN A 15 -11.10 -12.71 11.32
CA ASN A 15 -12.17 -11.86 11.80
C ASN A 15 -13.14 -12.70 12.64
N LEU A 16 -13.02 -12.62 13.96
CA LEU A 16 -14.08 -13.08 14.85
C LEU A 16 -15.20 -12.03 14.88
N PRO A 17 -16.48 -12.45 14.87
CA PRO A 17 -17.57 -11.52 15.13
C PRO A 17 -17.35 -10.84 16.48
N LYS A 18 -17.58 -9.52 16.57
CA LYS A 18 -17.60 -8.79 17.85
C LYS A 18 -18.62 -9.48 18.76
N VAL A 19 -18.17 -10.19 19.78
CA VAL A 19 -19.07 -10.71 20.82
C VAL A 19 -19.29 -9.57 21.81
N SER A 20 -20.52 -9.08 21.93
CA SER A 20 -20.81 -8.03 22.91
C SER A 20 -20.77 -8.64 24.31
N GLU A 21 -20.01 -8.02 25.22
CA GLU A 21 -19.87 -8.42 26.64
C GLU A 21 -21.23 -8.56 27.36
N SER A 22 -22.27 -7.88 26.86
CA SER A 22 -23.62 -7.86 27.43
C SER A 22 -24.58 -8.93 26.90
N LYS A 23 -24.21 -9.75 25.91
CA LYS A 23 -25.09 -10.81 25.39
C LYS A 23 -24.67 -12.17 25.92
N LEU A 24 -25.61 -12.84 26.61
CA LEU A 24 -25.55 -14.28 26.88
C LEU A 24 -25.22 -15.02 25.57
N ARG A 25 -24.03 -15.64 25.54
CA ARG A 25 -23.49 -16.30 24.33
C ARG A 25 -24.41 -17.42 23.88
N THR A 26 -24.84 -17.38 22.62
CA THR A 26 -25.68 -18.44 22.07
C THR A 26 -24.85 -19.67 21.73
N LYS A 27 -25.46 -20.86 21.67
CA LYS A 27 -24.80 -22.08 21.18
C LYS A 27 -24.18 -21.90 19.78
N LYS A 28 -24.72 -21.00 18.96
CA LYS A 28 -24.23 -20.70 17.61
C LYS A 28 -22.90 -19.95 17.63
N ASP A 29 -22.77 -18.95 18.49
CA ASP A 29 -21.52 -18.18 18.67
C ASP A 29 -20.39 -19.08 19.18
N ILE A 30 -20.72 -19.94 20.15
CA ILE A 30 -19.80 -20.93 20.72
C ILE A 30 -19.29 -21.93 19.66
N ASN A 31 -20.18 -22.43 18.81
CA ASN A 31 -19.81 -23.34 17.74
C ASN A 31 -18.95 -22.66 16.67
N ALA A 32 -19.20 -21.38 16.37
CA ALA A 32 -18.37 -20.61 15.45
C ALA A 32 -16.93 -20.43 15.99
N ASP A 33 -16.79 -20.05 17.26
CA ASP A 33 -15.48 -19.87 17.90
C ASP A 33 -14.71 -21.18 18.04
N SER A 34 -15.40 -22.28 18.38
CA SER A 34 -14.79 -23.62 18.42
C SER A 34 -14.28 -24.06 17.04
N ASN A 35 -15.06 -23.78 15.99
CA ASN A 35 -14.63 -24.08 14.62
C ASN A 35 -13.44 -23.20 14.19
N ILE A 36 -13.36 -21.96 14.67
CA ILE A 36 -12.24 -21.06 14.39
C ILE A 36 -10.98 -21.48 15.14
N ALA A 37 -11.09 -21.85 16.41
CA ALA A 37 -9.98 -22.43 17.17
C ALA A 37 -9.47 -23.73 16.52
N LYS A 38 -10.37 -24.62 16.09
CA LYS A 38 -10.01 -25.84 15.34
C LYS A 38 -9.32 -25.50 14.02
N LYS A 39 -9.77 -24.46 13.30
CA LYS A 39 -9.11 -23.98 12.07
C LYS A 39 -7.72 -23.41 12.34
N LEU A 40 -7.52 -22.65 13.41
CA LEU A 40 -6.20 -22.12 13.80
C LEU A 40 -5.24 -23.24 14.20
N ILE A 41 -5.73 -24.22 14.95
CA ILE A 41 -4.98 -25.42 15.31
C ILE A 41 -4.62 -26.23 14.06
N ALA A 42 -5.60 -26.49 13.18
CA ALA A 42 -5.37 -27.17 11.90
C ALA A 42 -4.41 -26.39 11.00
N TRP A 43 -4.48 -25.07 11.01
CA TRP A 43 -3.57 -24.21 10.27
C TRP A 43 -2.15 -24.26 10.83
N ASN A 44 -1.98 -24.27 12.16
CA ASN A 44 -0.69 -24.57 12.80
C ASN A 44 -0.16 -25.96 12.40
N PHE A 45 -1.02 -26.98 12.34
CA PHE A 45 -0.63 -28.33 11.88
C PHE A 45 -0.19 -28.35 10.41
N GLU A 46 -0.89 -27.64 9.53
CA GLU A 46 -0.54 -27.52 8.11
C GLU A 46 0.76 -26.74 7.91
N LEU A 47 0.96 -25.65 8.67
CA LEU A 47 2.23 -24.92 8.72
C LEU A 47 3.38 -25.82 9.20
N ALA A 48 3.16 -26.61 10.26
CA ALA A 48 4.14 -27.52 10.78
C ALA A 48 4.57 -28.60 9.79
N LYS A 49 3.60 -29.17 9.09
CA LYS A 49 3.82 -30.19 8.07
C LYS A 49 4.59 -29.63 6.87
N LYS A 50 4.29 -28.39 6.45
CA LYS A 50 5.03 -27.69 5.40
C LYS A 50 6.47 -27.34 5.82
N LEU A 51 6.66 -27.01 7.10
CA LEU A 51 7.95 -26.57 7.65
C LEU A 51 8.78 -27.71 8.29
N LYS A 52 8.32 -28.96 8.21
CA LYS A 52 9.00 -30.18 8.66
C LYS A 52 9.54 -30.16 10.12
N TYR A 53 8.80 -29.60 11.07
CA TYR A 53 9.11 -29.77 12.49
C TYR A 53 8.15 -30.76 13.18
N PRO A 54 8.60 -31.54 14.18
CA PRO A 54 7.77 -32.54 14.83
C PRO A 54 6.77 -31.87 15.76
N LEU A 55 5.48 -32.07 15.49
CA LEU A 55 4.38 -31.69 16.38
C LEU A 55 3.72 -32.96 16.89
N ASN A 56 3.70 -33.14 18.21
CA ASN A 56 3.05 -34.27 18.84
C ASN A 56 1.53 -34.03 18.86
N THR A 57 0.75 -34.78 18.10
CA THR A 57 -0.73 -34.71 18.09
C THR A 57 -1.35 -35.11 19.43
N LYS A 58 -0.57 -35.69 20.35
CA LYS A 58 -0.94 -35.97 21.74
C LYS A 58 -0.41 -34.93 22.72
N ASP A 59 0.05 -33.77 22.25
CA ASP A 59 0.58 -32.71 23.12
C ASP A 59 -0.46 -32.37 24.22
N PRO A 60 -0.11 -32.58 25.51
CA PRO A 60 -0.98 -32.29 26.63
C PRO A 60 -1.45 -30.84 26.64
N LEU A 61 -0.62 -29.88 26.20
CA LEU A 61 -0.95 -28.46 26.15
C LEU A 61 -2.03 -28.16 25.11
N VAL A 62 -1.93 -28.75 23.91
CA VAL A 62 -2.95 -28.59 22.85
C VAL A 62 -4.27 -29.22 23.28
N ASN A 63 -4.23 -30.40 23.92
CA ASN A 63 -5.42 -31.07 24.43
C ASN A 63 -6.04 -30.36 25.63
N GLN A 64 -5.23 -29.77 26.51
CA GLN A 64 -5.69 -28.94 27.63
C GLN A 64 -6.33 -27.65 27.14
N MET A 65 -5.73 -27.01 26.13
CA MET A 65 -6.28 -25.82 25.47
C MET A 65 -7.62 -26.14 24.80
N LEU A 66 -7.73 -27.25 24.07
CA LEU A 66 -8.98 -27.73 23.47
C LEU A 66 -10.06 -27.99 24.54
N LYS A 67 -9.68 -28.63 25.66
CA LYS A 67 -10.58 -28.87 26.80
C LYS A 67 -11.04 -27.56 27.46
N GLN A 68 -10.16 -26.57 27.63
CA GLN A 68 -10.49 -25.26 28.21
C GLN A 68 -11.40 -24.44 27.30
N ILE A 69 -11.16 -24.47 25.98
CA ILE A 69 -12.06 -23.83 25.00
C ILE A 69 -13.45 -24.49 25.03
N GLN A 70 -13.50 -25.82 25.15
CA GLN A 70 -14.75 -26.58 25.21
C GLN A 70 -15.49 -26.43 26.56
N SER A 71 -14.78 -26.21 27.66
CA SER A 71 -15.34 -26.14 29.01
C SER A 71 -16.02 -24.81 29.36
N LYS A 72 -15.89 -23.78 28.50
CA LYS A 72 -16.57 -22.47 28.65
C LYS A 72 -16.18 -21.67 29.90
N GLN A 73 -15.12 -22.07 30.61
CA GLN A 73 -14.65 -21.42 31.84
C GLN A 73 -13.29 -20.75 31.62
N PHE A 74 -13.23 -19.75 30.74
CA PHE A 74 -12.01 -18.97 30.56
C PHE A 74 -12.34 -17.50 30.31
N LYS A 75 -11.74 -16.62 31.12
CA LYS A 75 -11.72 -15.18 30.89
C LYS A 75 -10.68 -14.79 29.82
N ARG A 76 -9.59 -15.58 29.72
CA ARG A 76 -8.49 -15.43 28.77
C ARG A 76 -7.77 -16.77 28.54
N ILE A 77 -7.44 -17.09 27.29
CA ILE A 77 -6.48 -18.16 26.92
C ILE A 77 -5.32 -17.53 26.16
N ASN A 78 -4.09 -17.85 26.55
CA ASN A 78 -2.87 -17.39 25.87
C ASN A 78 -2.30 -18.53 25.04
N ILE A 79 -2.10 -18.30 23.74
CA ILE A 79 -1.41 -19.25 22.86
C ILE A 79 -0.09 -18.64 22.42
N GLN A 80 1.01 -19.33 22.68
CA GLN A 80 2.29 -18.99 22.08
C GLN A 80 2.38 -19.64 20.69
N VAL A 81 2.57 -18.82 19.66
CA VAL A 81 2.80 -19.24 18.27
C VAL A 81 4.23 -18.89 17.90
N SER A 82 4.95 -19.78 17.22
CA SER A 82 6.29 -19.47 16.73
C SER A 82 6.25 -19.10 15.25
N LEU A 83 6.80 -17.94 14.90
CA LEU A 83 6.98 -17.45 13.53
C LEU A 83 8.38 -17.79 13.05
N HIS A 84 8.52 -18.24 11.81
CA HIS A 84 9.82 -18.53 11.21
C HIS A 84 10.27 -17.36 10.33
N GLU A 85 11.45 -16.81 10.61
CA GLU A 85 12.11 -15.80 9.77
C GLU A 85 13.63 -15.97 9.82
N GLU A 86 14.28 -15.88 8.65
CA GLU A 86 15.75 -15.97 8.50
C GLU A 86 16.38 -17.22 9.17
N GLY A 87 15.64 -18.34 9.19
CA GLY A 87 16.11 -19.58 9.80
C GLY A 87 15.95 -19.67 11.32
N LYS A 88 15.28 -18.70 11.96
CA LYS A 88 15.02 -18.68 13.41
C LYS A 88 13.51 -18.73 13.71
N LEU A 89 13.15 -19.48 14.76
CA LEU A 89 11.81 -19.49 15.33
C LEU A 89 11.71 -18.38 16.39
N GLN A 90 10.76 -17.45 16.20
CA GLN A 90 10.48 -16.37 17.15
C GLN A 90 9.06 -16.53 17.70
N SER A 91 8.90 -16.55 19.02
CA SER A 91 7.59 -16.75 19.62
C SER A 91 6.79 -15.46 19.79
N THR A 92 5.52 -15.47 19.42
CA THR A 92 4.53 -14.42 19.68
C THR A 92 3.36 -14.98 20.48
N ILE A 93 2.70 -14.17 21.31
CA ILE A 93 1.53 -14.59 22.08
C ILE A 93 0.25 -14.06 21.42
N ILE A 94 -0.74 -14.92 21.32
CA ILE A 94 -2.10 -14.59 20.87
C ILE A 94 -3.05 -14.78 22.04
N HIS A 95 -3.83 -13.75 22.35
CA HIS A 95 -4.81 -13.80 23.42
C HIS A 95 -6.21 -14.06 22.87
N PHE A 96 -6.87 -15.04 23.46
CA PHE A 96 -8.28 -15.30 23.30
C PHE A 96 -8.96 -14.72 24.52
N THR A 97 -9.53 -13.53 24.38
CA THR A 97 -10.42 -12.95 25.40
C THR A 97 -11.86 -13.37 25.09
N GLU A 98 -12.78 -13.19 26.03
CA GLU A 98 -14.20 -13.47 25.83
C GLU A 98 -14.76 -12.70 24.61
N GLY A 99 -14.66 -13.32 23.42
CA GLY A 99 -15.20 -12.77 22.18
C GLY A 99 -14.23 -12.25 21.14
N SER A 100 -12.93 -12.28 21.39
CA SER A 100 -11.95 -11.79 20.40
C SER A 100 -10.61 -12.49 20.49
N ILE A 101 -9.95 -12.59 19.33
CA ILE A 101 -8.56 -13.02 19.23
C ILE A 101 -7.74 -11.77 18.94
N ILE A 102 -6.88 -11.40 19.89
CA ILE A 102 -6.05 -10.21 19.77
C ILE A 102 -4.59 -10.63 19.96
N PRO A 103 -3.71 -10.38 18.98
CA PRO A 103 -2.27 -10.59 19.15
C PRO A 103 -1.75 -9.67 20.26
N GLU A 104 -0.80 -10.16 21.06
CA GLU A 104 -0.22 -9.40 22.16
C GLU A 104 0.37 -8.06 21.70
N ALA A 105 0.95 -8.02 20.50
CA ALA A 105 1.43 -6.81 19.82
C ALA A 105 0.41 -5.65 19.77
N LEU A 106 -0.89 -5.95 19.69
CA LEU A 106 -1.94 -4.92 19.67
C LEU A 106 -2.40 -4.50 21.07
N LEU A 107 -2.08 -5.28 22.11
CA LEU A 107 -2.36 -4.96 23.50
C LEU A 107 -1.23 -4.17 24.16
N LYS A 108 0.02 -4.43 23.77
CA LYS A 108 1.20 -3.69 24.23
C LYS A 108 1.13 -2.21 23.87
N LEU A 109 1.74 -1.35 24.67
CA LEU A 109 2.05 0.01 24.23
C LEU A 109 3.02 -0.05 23.04
N VAL A 110 3.04 0.99 22.19
CA VAL A 110 3.94 1.04 21.02
C VAL A 110 5.40 0.82 21.46
N GLN A 111 5.82 1.44 22.55
CA GLN A 111 7.19 1.38 23.07
C GLN A 111 7.57 -0.02 23.61
N GLU A 112 6.59 -0.82 24.02
CA GLU A 112 6.80 -2.17 24.58
C GLU A 112 6.88 -3.24 23.48
N CYS A 113 6.53 -2.90 22.25
CA CYS A 113 6.61 -3.84 21.12
C CYS A 113 8.07 -4.16 20.78
N ASN A 114 8.34 -5.40 20.38
CA ASN A 114 9.67 -5.88 20.02
C ASN A 114 9.72 -6.36 18.55
N PRO A 115 10.90 -6.73 18.01
CA PRO A 115 11.03 -7.20 16.63
C PRO A 115 10.07 -8.33 16.23
N THR A 116 9.74 -9.24 17.15
CA THR A 116 8.81 -10.35 16.88
C THR A 116 7.37 -9.85 16.71
N ASP A 117 6.95 -8.86 17.50
CA ASP A 117 5.65 -8.18 17.34
C ASP A 117 5.58 -7.49 15.97
N ILE A 118 6.65 -6.78 15.59
CA ILE A 118 6.71 -6.08 14.31
C ILE A 118 6.64 -7.08 13.15
N LEU A 119 7.40 -8.17 13.23
CA LEU A 119 7.41 -9.24 12.24
C LEU A 119 5.98 -9.77 12.00
N PHE A 120 5.26 -10.05 13.08
CA PHE A 120 3.86 -10.47 13.01
C PHE A 120 3.00 -9.43 12.27
N LEU A 121 3.09 -8.17 12.66
CA LEU A 121 2.29 -7.08 12.08
C LEU A 121 2.59 -6.83 10.60
N ARG A 122 3.83 -7.05 10.15
CA ARG A 122 4.24 -6.92 8.73
C ARG A 122 3.71 -8.07 7.87
N LYS A 123 3.64 -9.29 8.42
CA LYS A 123 3.30 -10.51 7.68
C LYS A 123 1.80 -10.85 7.72
N CYS A 124 1.07 -10.48 8.76
CA CYS A 124 -0.34 -10.83 8.90
C CYS A 124 -1.28 -9.88 8.13
N LYS A 125 -2.38 -10.41 7.60
CA LYS A 125 -3.45 -9.60 7.01
C LYS A 125 -4.30 -8.99 8.13
N LEU A 126 -4.06 -7.75 8.47
CA LEU A 126 -4.70 -7.08 9.59
C LEU A 126 -6.20 -6.78 9.37
N PRO A 127 -7.02 -6.74 10.44
CA PRO A 127 -8.43 -6.37 10.34
C PRO A 127 -8.63 -4.96 9.80
N GLN A 128 -9.79 -4.74 9.19
CA GLN A 128 -10.20 -3.44 8.62
C GLN A 128 -10.69 -2.46 9.70
N HIS A 129 -10.00 -2.41 10.84
CA HIS A 129 -10.30 -1.52 11.95
C HIS A 129 -9.34 -0.33 11.95
N SER A 130 -9.85 0.89 12.00
CA SER A 130 -9.07 2.14 11.94
C SER A 130 -7.94 2.16 12.96
N LEU A 131 -8.25 1.91 14.24
CA LEU A 131 -7.25 1.85 15.31
C LEU A 131 -6.16 0.82 15.09
N ILE A 132 -6.53 -0.40 14.67
CA ILE A 132 -5.56 -1.48 14.48
C ILE A 132 -4.63 -1.13 13.33
N GLN A 133 -5.17 -0.61 12.22
CA GLN A 133 -4.39 -0.15 11.07
C GLN A 133 -3.46 1.01 11.46
N LEU A 134 -3.90 1.94 12.30
CA LEU A 134 -3.05 3.06 12.71
C LEU A 134 -1.95 2.63 13.69
N LYS A 135 -2.28 1.88 14.74
CA LYS A 135 -1.31 1.38 15.73
C LYS A 135 -0.22 0.55 15.07
N SER A 136 -0.63 -0.42 14.25
CA SER A 136 0.31 -1.27 13.53
C SER A 136 1.18 -0.48 12.55
N ALA A 137 0.63 0.54 11.88
CA ALA A 137 1.41 1.41 11.03
C ALA A 137 2.50 2.16 11.81
N ILE A 138 2.16 2.74 12.97
CA ILE A 138 3.10 3.45 13.84
C ILE A 138 4.22 2.50 14.29
N ILE A 139 3.88 1.31 14.80
CA ILE A 139 4.84 0.28 15.26
C ILE A 139 5.79 -0.12 14.13
N ILE A 140 5.26 -0.40 12.93
CA ILE A 140 6.06 -0.82 11.78
C ILE A 140 7.02 0.29 11.32
N ILE A 141 6.56 1.54 11.26
CA ILE A 141 7.44 2.65 10.86
C ILE A 141 8.52 2.91 11.92
N PHE A 142 8.19 2.84 13.21
CA PHE A 142 9.19 2.91 14.28
C PHE A 142 10.30 1.86 14.09
N SER A 143 9.91 0.60 13.91
CA SER A 143 10.85 -0.50 13.68
C SER A 143 11.78 -0.23 12.52
N ILE A 144 11.22 0.20 11.39
CA ILE A 144 12.00 0.43 10.17
C ILE A 144 13.07 1.51 10.39
N VAL A 145 12.70 2.59 11.08
CA VAL A 145 13.63 3.68 11.38
C VAL A 145 14.71 3.19 12.35
N ILE A 146 14.35 2.45 13.41
CA ILE A 146 15.30 1.87 14.37
C ILE A 146 16.28 0.90 13.67
N GLU A 147 15.76 -0.06 12.90
CA GLU A 147 16.53 -1.04 12.14
C GLU A 147 17.56 -0.39 11.21
N HIS A 148 17.31 0.83 10.72
CA HIS A 148 18.25 1.53 9.86
C HIS A 148 19.58 1.81 10.57
N PHE A 149 19.53 2.19 11.85
CA PHE A 149 20.69 2.60 12.63
C PHE A 149 21.37 1.42 13.33
N ILE A 150 20.59 0.59 14.02
CA ILE A 150 21.16 -0.45 14.90
C ILE A 150 21.08 -1.86 14.31
N ARG A 151 20.48 -2.04 13.12
CA ARG A 151 20.44 -3.29 12.33
C ARG A 151 20.39 -4.59 13.15
N GLU A 152 21.53 -5.27 13.30
CA GLU A 152 21.68 -6.58 13.94
C GLU A 152 21.51 -6.55 15.46
N ASP A 153 21.65 -5.37 16.08
CA ASP A 153 21.43 -5.17 17.50
C ASP A 153 19.95 -5.10 17.84
N PHE A 154 19.05 -4.85 16.86
CA PHE A 154 17.61 -4.85 17.11
C PHE A 154 17.05 -6.27 17.16
N GLN A 155 17.31 -6.95 18.28
CA GLN A 155 16.91 -8.34 18.54
C GLN A 155 15.66 -8.43 19.41
N SER A 156 15.00 -9.60 19.40
CA SER A 156 13.73 -9.83 20.11
C SER A 156 13.75 -9.56 21.62
N SER A 157 14.95 -9.48 22.22
CA SER A 157 15.17 -9.13 23.62
C SER A 157 15.02 -7.63 23.90
N LEU A 158 15.01 -6.78 22.88
CA LEU A 158 14.84 -5.33 23.01
C LEU A 158 13.45 -4.90 22.58
N ASN A 159 12.81 -4.07 23.38
CA ASN A 159 11.60 -3.37 22.95
C ASN A 159 11.96 -2.07 22.20
N ILE A 160 10.97 -1.45 21.54
CA ILE A 160 11.14 -0.18 20.82
C ILE A 160 11.71 0.91 21.72
N GLY A 161 11.26 1.04 22.97
CA GLY A 161 11.76 2.05 23.90
C GLY A 161 13.25 1.92 24.22
N GLU A 162 13.73 0.69 24.43
CA GLU A 162 15.15 0.39 24.65
C GLU A 162 15.97 0.59 23.37
N ALA A 163 15.45 0.12 22.24
CA ALA A 163 16.09 0.24 20.95
C ALA A 163 16.24 1.70 20.50
N LEU A 164 15.29 2.57 20.86
CA LEU A 164 15.39 4.02 20.64
C LEU A 164 16.57 4.63 21.41
N LYS A 165 16.78 4.24 22.67
CA LYS A 165 17.92 4.72 23.46
C LYS A 165 19.25 4.31 22.85
N LEU A 166 19.33 3.08 22.33
CA LEU A 166 20.53 2.60 21.61
C LEU A 166 20.72 3.35 20.29
N THR A 167 19.64 3.58 19.56
CA THR A 167 19.68 4.33 18.30
C THR A 167 20.19 5.75 18.50
N LEU A 168 19.71 6.46 19.53
CA LEU A 168 20.19 7.82 19.84
C LEU A 168 21.69 7.82 20.17
N LYS A 169 22.17 6.85 20.96
CA LYS A 169 23.60 6.70 21.24
C LYS A 169 24.42 6.44 19.98
N GLU A 170 23.90 5.61 19.08
CA GLU A 170 24.58 5.30 17.82
C GLU A 170 24.64 6.52 16.89
N MET A 171 23.58 7.32 16.84
CA MET A 171 23.54 8.58 16.11
C MET A 171 24.50 9.62 16.68
N GLU A 172 24.66 9.70 18.00
CA GLU A 172 25.65 10.57 18.66
C GLU A 172 27.08 10.13 18.33
N LYS A 173 27.33 8.82 18.30
CA LYS A 173 28.64 8.24 17.98
C LYS A 173 29.01 8.40 16.50
N ASN A 174 28.01 8.28 15.61
CA ASN A 174 28.18 8.31 14.16
C ASN A 174 27.26 9.38 13.53
N PRO A 175 27.57 10.68 13.69
CA PRO A 175 26.71 11.75 13.20
C PRO A 175 26.65 11.77 11.67
N SER A 176 25.43 11.81 11.13
CA SER A 176 25.18 11.92 9.69
C SER A 176 24.92 13.38 9.28
N SER A 177 25.06 13.70 7.99
CA SER A 177 24.66 15.02 7.45
C SER A 177 23.15 15.30 7.60
N ASN A 178 22.34 14.28 7.86
CA ASN A 178 20.90 14.38 8.05
C ASN A 178 20.48 14.24 9.53
N GLN A 179 21.43 14.25 10.48
CA GLN A 179 21.17 13.92 11.89
C GLN A 179 19.99 14.69 12.50
N GLN A 180 19.86 16.00 12.25
CA GLN A 180 18.71 16.79 12.74
C GLN A 180 17.37 16.29 12.18
N LYS A 181 17.33 15.89 10.90
CA LYS A 181 16.13 15.34 10.27
C LYS A 181 15.82 13.95 10.81
N GLU A 182 16.84 13.14 11.08
CA GLU A 182 16.70 11.81 11.68
C GLU A 182 16.16 11.90 13.11
N ILE A 183 16.70 12.80 13.93
CA ILE A 183 16.18 13.08 15.28
C ILE A 183 14.73 13.57 15.20
N GLY A 184 14.43 14.49 14.28
CA GLY A 184 13.08 14.99 14.06
C GLY A 184 12.07 13.88 13.72
N ILE A 185 12.48 12.86 12.94
CA ILE A 185 11.65 11.69 12.66
C ILE A 185 11.33 10.91 13.94
N PHE A 186 12.33 10.66 14.81
CA PHE A 186 12.09 9.96 16.07
C PHE A 186 11.18 10.73 17.02
N VAL A 187 11.44 12.02 17.20
CA VAL A 187 10.61 12.90 18.04
C VAL A 187 9.18 12.94 17.53
N GLY A 188 9.00 13.12 16.21
CA GLY A 188 7.67 13.10 15.61
C GLY A 188 6.96 11.76 15.78
N LEU A 189 7.68 10.62 15.66
CA LEU A 189 7.07 9.30 15.88
C LEU A 189 6.63 9.10 17.33
N MET A 190 7.40 9.62 18.31
CA MET A 190 6.99 9.60 19.72
C MET A 190 5.74 10.45 19.94
N GLU A 191 5.70 11.66 19.38
CA GLU A 191 4.53 12.55 19.46
C GLU A 191 3.28 11.90 18.82
N VAL A 192 3.42 11.28 17.65
CA VAL A 192 2.32 10.52 17.03
C VAL A 192 1.85 9.37 17.93
N SER A 193 2.78 8.68 18.59
CA SER A 193 2.44 7.60 19.52
C SER A 193 1.69 8.12 20.74
N GLU A 194 2.10 9.25 21.32
CA GLU A 194 1.41 9.88 22.46
C GLU A 194 0.00 10.33 22.07
N LEU A 195 -0.13 11.04 20.93
CA LEU A 195 -1.44 11.44 20.39
C LEU A 195 -2.35 10.24 20.12
N PHE A 196 -1.77 9.11 19.70
CA PHE A 196 -2.52 7.86 19.49
C PHE A 196 -3.06 7.28 20.80
N GLU A 197 -2.26 7.24 21.86
CA GLU A 197 -2.71 6.76 23.18
C GLU A 197 -3.78 7.69 23.77
N ASP A 198 -3.61 9.01 23.67
CA ASP A 198 -4.62 10.01 24.06
C ASP A 198 -5.93 9.82 23.30
N TYR A 199 -5.85 9.49 22.01
CA TYR A 199 -7.02 9.18 21.20
C TYR A 199 -7.71 7.89 21.67
N CYS A 200 -6.93 6.85 22.01
CA CYS A 200 -7.47 5.58 22.51
C CYS A 200 -8.17 5.69 23.86
N ALA A 201 -7.79 6.67 24.69
CA ALA A 201 -8.45 6.96 25.96
C ALA A 201 -9.86 7.57 25.82
N LEU A 202 -10.26 8.00 24.61
CA LEU A 202 -11.55 8.64 24.38
C LEU A 202 -12.72 7.63 24.34
N PRO A 203 -13.87 7.92 24.97
CA PRO A 203 -15.03 7.02 24.98
C PRO A 203 -15.60 6.69 23.59
N GLN A 204 -15.37 7.56 22.61
CA GLN A 204 -15.95 7.46 21.26
C GLN A 204 -14.96 6.93 20.21
N VAL A 205 -13.80 6.41 20.63
CA VAL A 205 -12.70 6.03 19.72
C VAL A 205 -13.12 5.02 18.63
N ASN A 206 -14.08 4.14 18.93
CA ASN A 206 -14.58 3.12 17.99
C ASN A 206 -15.66 3.62 17.02
N SER A 207 -15.99 4.92 17.02
CA SER A 207 -17.03 5.50 16.17
C SER A 207 -16.55 5.82 14.75
N ILE A 208 -15.24 5.97 14.52
CA ILE A 208 -14.69 6.33 13.21
C ILE A 208 -14.33 5.09 12.42
N THR A 209 -14.98 4.94 11.27
CA THR A 209 -14.73 3.84 10.34
C THR A 209 -13.38 4.00 9.63
N LEU A 210 -12.83 2.88 9.15
CA LEU A 210 -11.61 2.93 8.34
C LEU A 210 -11.81 3.75 7.06
N GLN A 211 -13.00 3.76 6.47
CA GLN A 211 -13.26 4.55 5.26
C GLN A 211 -13.18 6.06 5.55
N GLU A 212 -13.77 6.52 6.66
CA GLU A 212 -13.65 7.91 7.08
C GLU A 212 -12.20 8.29 7.36
N PHE A 213 -11.45 7.40 8.02
CA PHE A 213 -10.01 7.56 8.23
C PHE A 213 -9.22 7.72 6.92
N LEU A 214 -9.53 6.87 5.92
CA LEU A 214 -8.89 6.94 4.61
C LEU A 214 -9.28 8.18 3.82
N ASN A 215 -10.50 8.70 4.00
CA ASN A 215 -10.94 9.96 3.39
C ASN A 215 -10.16 11.15 3.97
N GLU A 216 -9.96 11.19 5.29
CA GLU A 216 -9.14 12.21 5.94
C GLU A 216 -7.69 12.20 5.40
N LEU A 217 -7.12 11.00 5.21
CA LEU A 217 -5.79 10.87 4.58
C LEU A 217 -5.77 11.40 3.14
N ASP A 218 -6.81 11.13 2.34
CA ASP A 218 -6.87 11.61 0.96
C ASP A 218 -7.00 13.15 0.91
N ILE A 219 -7.72 13.77 1.84
CA ILE A 219 -7.78 15.24 2.02
C ILE A 219 -6.39 15.80 2.34
N ILE A 220 -5.68 15.22 3.31
CA ILE A 220 -4.32 15.64 3.70
C ILE A 220 -3.37 15.57 2.52
N LYS A 221 -3.41 14.47 1.76
CA LYS A 221 -2.57 14.27 0.58
C LYS A 221 -2.87 15.25 -0.55
N ALA A 222 -4.11 15.73 -0.66
CA ALA A 222 -4.47 16.77 -1.61
C ALA A 222 -3.93 18.14 -1.13
N ALA A 223 -4.13 18.47 0.15
CA ALA A 223 -3.66 19.71 0.75
C ALA A 223 -2.14 19.90 0.59
N VAL A 224 -1.33 18.86 0.83
CA VAL A 224 0.14 18.90 0.72
C VAL A 224 0.64 19.23 -0.70
N LYS A 225 -0.20 19.06 -1.74
CA LYS A 225 0.17 19.40 -3.12
C LYS A 225 -0.09 20.86 -3.48
N ILE A 226 -0.87 21.57 -2.68
CA ILE A 226 -1.22 22.96 -2.90
C ILE A 226 -0.04 23.82 -2.44
N LYS A 227 0.54 24.59 -3.35
CA LYS A 227 1.71 25.44 -3.07
C LYS A 227 1.32 26.85 -2.65
N GLU A 228 0.16 27.33 -3.12
CA GLU A 228 -0.29 28.69 -2.87
C GLU A 228 -1.12 28.77 -1.59
N PHE A 229 -0.75 29.68 -0.70
CA PHE A 229 -1.39 29.81 0.61
C PHE A 229 -2.89 30.11 0.52
N LYS A 230 -3.30 30.96 -0.43
CA LYS A 230 -4.72 31.32 -0.62
C LYS A 230 -5.55 30.11 -1.05
N GLU A 231 -5.03 29.31 -2.00
CA GLU A 231 -5.68 28.08 -2.45
C GLU A 231 -5.76 27.03 -1.33
N LEU A 232 -4.75 26.97 -0.46
CA LEU A 232 -4.74 26.05 0.68
C LEU A 232 -5.80 26.45 1.72
N ASP A 233 -5.91 27.74 2.06
CA ASP A 233 -6.93 28.25 2.99
C ASP A 233 -8.35 28.00 2.46
N GLU A 234 -8.59 28.22 1.16
CA GLU A 234 -9.86 27.88 0.51
C GLU A 234 -10.15 26.38 0.55
N PHE A 235 -9.13 25.54 0.32
CA PHE A 235 -9.25 24.10 0.39
C PHE A 235 -9.61 23.61 1.80
N GLU A 236 -8.93 24.12 2.84
CA GLU A 236 -9.20 23.75 4.23
C GLU A 236 -10.61 24.16 4.67
N LYS A 237 -11.07 25.34 4.25
CA LYS A 237 -12.45 25.81 4.48
C LYS A 237 -13.49 24.95 3.76
N LYS A 238 -13.17 24.42 2.57
CA LYS A 238 -14.06 23.54 1.81
C LYS A 238 -14.16 22.14 2.40
N TYR A 239 -13.10 21.67 3.06
CA TYR A 239 -13.03 20.32 3.64
C TYR A 239 -12.78 20.36 5.16
N PRO A 240 -13.63 21.01 5.98
CA PRO A 240 -13.42 21.07 7.42
C PRO A 240 -13.61 19.68 8.06
N PRO A 241 -12.97 19.40 9.20
CA PRO A 241 -13.21 18.16 9.93
C PRO A 241 -14.69 18.09 10.37
N LYS A 242 -15.33 16.94 10.14
CA LYS A 242 -16.77 16.78 10.44
C LYS A 242 -17.11 16.84 11.93
N THR A 243 -16.17 16.44 12.78
CA THR A 243 -16.34 16.36 14.24
C THR A 243 -15.00 16.69 14.92
N PRO A 244 -15.00 17.00 16.23
CA PRO A 244 -13.78 17.14 17.00
C PRO A 244 -12.88 15.89 16.93
N LEU A 245 -13.49 14.70 16.85
CA LEU A 245 -12.78 13.44 16.73
C LEU A 245 -12.07 13.30 15.37
N HIS A 246 -12.72 13.72 14.28
CA HIS A 246 -12.09 13.79 12.96
C HIS A 246 -10.94 14.81 12.94
N SER A 247 -11.08 15.94 13.63
CA SER A 247 -10.02 16.94 13.76
C SER A 247 -8.76 16.37 14.41
N ARG A 248 -8.91 15.63 15.51
CA ARG A 248 -7.80 14.95 16.19
C ARG A 248 -7.10 13.91 15.30
N ILE A 249 -7.88 13.09 14.61
CA ILE A 249 -7.33 12.12 13.65
C ILE A 249 -6.59 12.82 12.53
N ARG A 250 -7.16 13.88 11.96
CA ARG A 250 -6.52 14.65 10.89
C ARG A 250 -5.17 15.19 11.37
N HIS A 251 -5.12 15.78 12.57
CA HIS A 251 -3.87 16.28 13.14
C HIS A 251 -2.80 15.19 13.22
N MET A 252 -3.14 14.03 13.81
CA MET A 252 -2.23 12.90 13.93
C MET A 252 -1.77 12.37 12.56
N LEU A 253 -2.69 12.29 11.59
CA LEU A 253 -2.40 11.84 10.22
C LEU A 253 -1.50 12.81 9.45
N VAL A 254 -1.66 14.12 9.65
CA VAL A 254 -0.80 15.15 9.07
C VAL A 254 0.63 14.95 9.56
N LEU A 255 0.80 14.85 10.88
CA LEU A 255 2.10 14.63 11.50
C LEU A 255 2.73 13.32 11.00
N PHE A 256 1.97 12.22 11.02
CA PHE A 256 2.48 10.92 10.62
C PHE A 256 2.84 10.85 9.12
N GLN A 257 2.04 11.46 8.25
CA GLN A 257 2.36 11.54 6.82
C GLN A 257 3.60 12.41 6.55
N ALA A 258 3.79 13.50 7.31
CA ALA A 258 4.97 14.35 7.21
C ALA A 258 6.24 13.58 7.61
N ILE A 259 6.19 12.81 8.70
CA ILE A 259 7.29 11.95 9.14
C ILE A 259 7.65 10.90 8.08
N ILE A 260 6.65 10.17 7.55
CA ILE A 260 6.88 9.17 6.50
C ILE A 260 7.52 9.83 5.27
N ASN A 261 7.04 11.00 4.88
CA ASN A 261 7.59 11.75 3.74
C ASN A 261 9.05 12.15 3.99
N GLN A 262 9.37 12.66 5.19
CA GLN A 262 10.72 13.02 5.56
C GLN A 262 11.65 11.80 5.55
N ALA A 263 11.20 10.66 6.09
CA ALA A 263 11.94 9.40 6.05
C ALA A 263 12.20 8.90 4.62
N ILE A 264 11.26 9.10 3.69
CA ILE A 264 11.46 8.84 2.26
C ILE A 264 12.53 9.77 1.68
N ASP A 265 12.45 11.07 2.00
CA ASP A 265 13.30 12.11 1.42
C ASP A 265 14.77 11.99 1.84
N ILE A 266 15.04 11.51 3.06
CA ILE A 266 16.40 11.24 3.54
C ILE A 266 16.87 9.80 3.28
N GLY A 267 16.05 8.98 2.61
CA GLY A 267 16.44 7.64 2.15
C GLY A 267 16.33 6.51 3.18
N LEU A 268 15.73 6.73 4.35
CA LEU A 268 15.58 5.68 5.38
C LEU A 268 14.72 4.50 4.90
N LEU A 269 13.80 4.74 3.95
CA LEU A 269 12.93 3.72 3.39
C LEU A 269 13.43 3.11 2.07
N ASP A 270 14.66 3.41 1.65
CA ASP A 270 15.18 3.01 0.34
C ASP A 270 15.24 1.49 0.12
N LYS A 271 15.45 0.72 1.19
CA LYS A 271 15.42 -0.76 1.16
C LYS A 271 14.09 -1.33 0.67
N PHE A 272 13.01 -0.53 0.67
CA PHE A 272 11.67 -0.91 0.24
C PHE A 272 11.26 -0.28 -1.11
N LYS A 273 12.14 0.48 -1.75
CA LYS A 273 11.86 1.01 -3.10
C LYS A 273 11.90 -0.14 -4.11
N ILE A 274 10.92 -0.17 -5.02
CA ILE A 274 10.83 -1.20 -6.06
C ILE A 274 12.07 -1.11 -6.95
N SER A 275 12.93 -2.12 -6.97
CA SER A 275 14.06 -2.16 -7.91
C SER A 275 13.61 -2.72 -9.27
N THR A 276 14.19 -2.20 -10.36
CA THR A 276 14.07 -2.77 -11.70
C THR A 276 15.24 -3.69 -12.05
N ILE A 277 16.24 -3.80 -11.16
CA ILE A 277 17.42 -4.64 -11.35
C ILE A 277 17.01 -6.10 -11.11
N GLN A 278 17.27 -6.98 -12.08
CA GLN A 278 17.03 -8.42 -11.95
C GLN A 278 17.83 -8.97 -10.76
N GLY A 279 17.14 -9.63 -9.82
CA GLY A 279 17.74 -10.27 -8.65
C GLY A 279 17.44 -9.60 -7.30
N ASN A 280 16.99 -8.35 -7.25
CA ASN A 280 16.50 -7.75 -6.00
C ASN A 280 15.05 -8.17 -5.74
N GLU A 281 14.83 -8.98 -4.71
CA GLU A 281 13.49 -9.22 -4.20
C GLU A 281 12.90 -7.91 -3.67
N ASN A 282 11.70 -7.53 -4.15
CA ASN A 282 10.99 -6.39 -3.59
C ASN A 282 10.53 -6.74 -2.17
N ILE A 283 11.21 -6.18 -1.17
CA ILE A 283 10.81 -6.31 0.22
C ILE A 283 9.62 -5.38 0.46
N SER A 284 8.49 -5.92 0.91
CA SER A 284 7.35 -5.10 1.31
C SER A 284 7.55 -4.54 2.71
N ILE A 285 7.13 -3.30 2.94
CA ILE A 285 7.00 -2.73 4.29
C ILE A 285 6.00 -3.57 5.10
N ALA A 286 4.84 -3.88 4.52
CA ALA A 286 3.83 -4.75 5.11
C ALA A 286 2.99 -5.43 4.01
N THR A 287 2.69 -6.71 4.17
CA THR A 287 2.26 -7.57 3.06
C THR A 287 0.77 -7.44 2.69
N ASN A 288 -0.06 -6.78 3.51
CA ASN A 288 -1.50 -6.54 3.25
C ASN A 288 -2.09 -5.38 4.08
N HIS A 289 -1.29 -4.34 4.31
CA HIS A 289 -1.70 -3.24 5.17
C HIS A 289 -2.54 -2.20 4.40
N LEU A 290 -3.68 -1.78 4.94
CA LEU A 290 -4.59 -0.85 4.26
C LEU A 290 -4.15 0.62 4.36
N LEU A 291 -3.44 0.97 5.42
CA LEU A 291 -2.80 2.28 5.59
C LEU A 291 -1.36 2.37 5.01
N LEU A 292 -0.46 1.45 5.41
CA LEU A 292 0.91 1.34 4.89
C LEU A 292 0.96 0.59 3.55
N ASN A 293 0.31 1.15 2.54
CA ASN A 293 0.51 0.72 1.16
C ASN A 293 0.83 1.88 0.24
N GLU A 294 1.33 1.52 -0.93
CA GLU A 294 1.78 2.45 -1.96
C GLU A 294 0.66 3.28 -2.61
N LYS A 295 -0.62 3.05 -2.31
CA LYS A 295 -1.72 3.94 -2.73
C LYS A 295 -2.09 4.94 -1.63
N LYS A 296 -1.78 4.63 -0.37
CA LYS A 296 -2.10 5.42 0.81
C LYS A 296 -0.86 6.12 1.35
N MET A 297 -0.36 5.79 2.55
CA MET A 297 0.73 6.56 3.17
C MET A 297 2.07 6.46 2.44
N LEU A 298 2.33 5.34 1.76
CA LEU A 298 3.60 5.09 1.07
C LEU A 298 3.58 5.53 -0.40
N SER A 299 2.63 6.39 -0.81
CA SER A 299 2.47 6.72 -2.24
C SER A 299 3.66 7.45 -2.86
N ARG A 300 4.45 8.18 -2.06
CA ARG A 300 5.68 8.84 -2.53
C ARG A 300 6.85 7.87 -2.71
N LEU A 301 6.90 6.77 -1.95
CA LEU A 301 8.04 5.86 -1.91
C LEU A 301 8.40 5.29 -3.30
N ASN A 302 7.36 4.90 -4.06
CA ASN A 302 7.50 4.35 -5.41
C ASN A 302 6.73 5.18 -6.46
N GLY A 303 6.41 6.45 -6.14
CA GLY A 303 5.61 7.33 -6.98
C GLY A 303 6.24 7.57 -8.35
N ASP A 304 7.53 7.87 -8.38
CA ASP A 304 8.26 8.16 -9.62
C ASP A 304 8.38 6.94 -10.53
N LYS A 305 8.76 5.78 -9.96
CA LYS A 305 8.86 4.52 -10.72
C LYS A 305 7.50 4.07 -11.27
N ARG A 306 6.42 4.28 -10.53
CA ARG A 306 5.05 4.01 -11.02
C ARG A 306 4.62 4.98 -12.10
N SER A 307 4.89 6.28 -11.93
CA SER A 307 4.63 7.30 -12.94
C SER A 307 5.38 6.97 -14.24
N GLN A 308 6.66 6.62 -14.13
CA GLN A 308 7.47 6.16 -15.26
C GLN A 308 6.89 4.90 -15.92
N ARG A 309 6.51 3.87 -15.16
CA ARG A 309 5.88 2.65 -15.72
C ARG A 309 4.53 2.94 -16.38
N ALA A 310 3.69 3.77 -15.77
CA ALA A 310 2.40 4.18 -16.32
C ALA A 310 2.58 4.99 -17.62
N ASN A 311 3.56 5.90 -17.63
CA ASN A 311 3.92 6.67 -18.82
C ASN A 311 4.53 5.78 -19.91
N GLN A 312 5.37 4.81 -19.57
CA GLN A 312 5.89 3.82 -20.52
C GLN A 312 4.76 2.99 -21.16
N GLY A 313 3.80 2.52 -20.35
CA GLY A 313 2.63 1.80 -20.85
C GLY A 313 1.79 2.67 -21.80
N LYS A 314 1.53 3.93 -21.44
CA LYS A 314 0.83 4.89 -22.30
C LYS A 314 1.58 5.14 -23.61
N THR A 315 2.90 5.36 -23.57
CA THR A 315 3.72 5.56 -24.76
C THR A 315 3.71 4.35 -25.69
N GLN A 316 3.79 3.12 -25.16
CA GLN A 316 3.71 1.90 -25.96
C GLN A 316 2.36 1.76 -26.67
N ILE A 317 1.26 2.04 -25.96
CA ILE A 317 -0.10 2.01 -26.53
C ILE A 317 -0.24 3.08 -27.63
N THR A 318 0.15 4.33 -27.34
CA THR A 318 0.11 5.42 -28.32
C THR A 318 0.92 5.09 -29.57
N ASN A 319 2.11 4.50 -29.44
CA ASN A 319 2.94 4.11 -30.58
C ASN A 319 2.28 3.00 -31.41
N ARG A 320 1.61 2.03 -30.77
CA ARG A 320 0.90 0.96 -31.46
C ARG A 320 -0.32 1.48 -32.23
N ILE A 321 -1.12 2.34 -31.62
CA ILE A 321 -2.26 3.01 -32.27
C ILE A 321 -1.75 3.80 -33.48
N LYS A 322 -0.66 4.58 -33.33
CA LYS A 322 -0.04 5.30 -34.44
C LYS A 322 0.40 4.38 -35.58
N GLN A 323 0.98 3.22 -35.27
CA GLN A 323 1.37 2.24 -36.30
C GLN A 323 0.17 1.67 -37.05
N LYS A 324 -0.90 1.27 -36.36
CA LYS A 324 -2.11 0.76 -37.02
C LYS A 324 -2.77 1.81 -37.92
N ILE A 325 -2.86 3.06 -37.45
CA ILE A 325 -3.38 4.17 -38.27
C ILE A 325 -2.44 4.43 -39.46
N LYS A 326 -1.13 4.40 -39.25
CA LYS A 326 -0.13 4.53 -40.32
C LYS A 326 -0.31 3.47 -41.41
N GLU A 327 -0.51 2.21 -41.04
CA GLU A 327 -0.78 1.12 -41.98
C GLU A 327 -2.07 1.37 -42.78
N GLN A 328 -3.14 1.84 -42.12
CA GLN A 328 -4.37 2.23 -42.82
C GLN A 328 -4.13 3.37 -43.80
N LEU A 329 -3.37 4.39 -43.42
CA LEU A 329 -3.02 5.52 -44.28
C LEU A 329 -2.21 5.07 -45.51
N LYS A 330 -1.25 4.17 -45.35
CA LYS A 330 -0.49 3.62 -46.49
C LYS A 330 -1.40 2.91 -47.51
N ALA A 331 -2.48 2.29 -47.05
CA ALA A 331 -3.45 1.60 -47.90
C ALA A 331 -4.50 2.53 -48.53
N TYR A 332 -4.55 3.82 -48.13
CA TYR A 332 -5.65 4.72 -48.46
C TYR A 332 -5.19 5.88 -49.36
N SER A 333 -5.78 5.97 -50.57
CA SER A 333 -5.76 7.11 -51.52
C SER A 333 -4.43 7.84 -51.79
N ASN A 334 -4.16 8.13 -53.08
CA ASN A 334 -3.04 8.99 -53.51
C ASN A 334 -3.43 10.48 -53.68
N GLU A 335 -4.55 10.91 -53.08
CA GLU A 335 -4.95 12.31 -53.13
C GLU A 335 -3.93 13.20 -52.40
N LYS A 336 -3.44 14.23 -53.09
CA LYS A 336 -2.44 15.15 -52.56
C LYS A 336 -3.06 16.48 -52.14
N TYR A 337 -2.75 16.91 -50.93
CA TYR A 337 -3.19 18.16 -50.28
C TYR A 337 -2.06 19.20 -50.25
N LYS A 338 -2.40 20.48 -50.02
CA LYS A 338 -1.41 21.57 -50.01
C LYS A 338 -0.58 21.59 -48.73
N SER A 339 -1.11 21.07 -47.62
CA SER A 339 -0.42 21.06 -46.33
C SER A 339 -0.77 19.83 -45.47
N ILE A 340 0.08 19.54 -44.48
CA ILE A 340 -0.16 18.45 -43.51
C ILE A 340 -1.44 18.70 -42.70
N ASN A 341 -1.74 19.95 -42.37
CA ASN A 341 -2.96 20.29 -41.63
C ASN A 341 -4.20 20.03 -42.49
N GLU A 342 -4.18 20.41 -43.77
CA GLU A 342 -5.28 20.14 -44.69
C GLU A 342 -5.49 18.64 -44.90
N ALA A 343 -4.40 17.88 -45.08
CA ALA A 343 -4.45 16.43 -45.16
C ALA A 343 -5.05 15.81 -43.89
N ALA A 344 -4.58 16.23 -42.71
CA ALA A 344 -5.05 15.70 -41.44
C ALA A 344 -6.54 15.97 -41.19
N GLU A 345 -7.05 17.15 -41.58
CA GLU A 345 -8.48 17.48 -41.41
C GLU A 345 -9.37 16.64 -42.33
N LYS A 346 -8.98 16.48 -43.60
CA LYS A 346 -9.72 15.65 -44.57
C LYS A 346 -9.68 14.18 -44.19
N LEU A 347 -8.50 13.67 -43.83
CA LEU A 347 -8.32 12.28 -43.39
C LEU A 347 -9.03 12.02 -42.06
N ARG A 348 -9.12 13.00 -41.15
CA ARG A 348 -9.90 12.86 -39.91
C ARG A 348 -11.33 12.48 -40.25
N VAL A 349 -12.01 13.30 -41.06
CA VAL A 349 -13.41 13.08 -41.43
C VAL A 349 -13.61 11.74 -42.15
N LEU A 350 -12.71 11.40 -43.07
CA LEU A 350 -12.82 10.18 -43.88
C LEU A 350 -12.54 8.89 -43.10
N LEU A 351 -11.67 8.94 -42.08
CA LEU A 351 -11.20 7.77 -41.36
C LEU A 351 -11.70 7.70 -39.92
N THR A 352 -12.60 8.59 -39.48
CA THR A 352 -13.13 8.64 -38.11
C THR A 352 -13.51 7.25 -37.61
N GLU A 353 -14.43 6.55 -38.30
CA GLU A 353 -14.91 5.23 -37.85
C GLU A 353 -13.79 4.19 -37.72
N LYS A 354 -12.84 4.17 -38.66
CA LYS A 354 -11.69 3.24 -38.62
C LYS A 354 -10.72 3.56 -37.48
N ILE A 355 -10.46 4.85 -37.25
CA ILE A 355 -9.61 5.30 -36.14
C ILE A 355 -10.29 4.96 -34.80
N THR A 356 -11.60 5.20 -34.68
CA THR A 356 -12.42 4.83 -33.52
C THR A 356 -12.34 3.32 -33.25
N GLN A 357 -12.47 2.47 -34.28
CA GLN A 357 -12.33 1.02 -34.15
C GLN A 357 -10.93 0.59 -33.70
N ILE A 358 -9.86 1.15 -34.27
CA ILE A 358 -8.48 0.86 -33.88
C ILE A 358 -8.25 1.18 -32.40
N ILE A 359 -8.73 2.36 -31.97
CA ILE A 359 -8.61 2.82 -30.59
C ILE A 359 -9.42 1.94 -29.65
N HIS A 360 -10.67 1.62 -29.98
CA HIS A 360 -11.52 0.75 -29.16
C HIS A 360 -10.97 -0.67 -29.04
N ALA A 361 -10.43 -1.25 -30.12
CA ALA A 361 -9.84 -2.59 -30.08
C ALA A 361 -8.58 -2.65 -29.20
N ASP A 362 -7.71 -1.63 -29.27
CA ASP A 362 -6.55 -1.54 -28.37
C ASP A 362 -6.96 -1.20 -26.93
N GLN A 363 -8.06 -0.46 -26.71
CA GLN A 363 -8.60 -0.17 -25.37
C GLN A 363 -9.28 -1.39 -24.73
N GLN A 364 -10.05 -2.19 -25.48
CA GLN A 364 -10.69 -3.39 -24.92
C GLN A 364 -9.68 -4.47 -24.51
N SER A 365 -8.52 -4.50 -25.17
CA SER A 365 -7.44 -5.45 -24.85
C SER A 365 -6.58 -5.01 -23.64
N TYR A 366 -6.73 -3.79 -23.12
CA TYR A 366 -5.97 -3.26 -21.98
C TYR A 366 -6.87 -2.54 -20.95
N GLN A 367 -6.87 -3.00 -19.69
CA GLN A 367 -7.59 -2.37 -18.56
C GLN A 367 -6.95 -1.03 -18.11
N HIS A 368 -6.93 0.00 -18.96
CA HIS A 368 -6.50 1.35 -18.58
C HIS A 368 -7.59 2.38 -18.90
N ASN A 369 -7.78 3.36 -18.00
CA ASN A 369 -8.67 4.52 -18.17
C ASN A 369 -8.16 5.54 -19.23
N PHE A 370 -7.39 5.09 -20.22
CA PHE A 370 -6.81 5.96 -21.23
C PHE A 370 -7.79 6.13 -22.39
N GLN A 371 -8.51 7.26 -22.39
CA GLN A 371 -9.48 7.61 -23.42
C GLN A 371 -8.87 8.61 -24.43
N TYR A 372 -8.94 8.27 -25.72
CA TYR A 372 -8.76 9.23 -26.80
C TYR A 372 -10.15 9.74 -27.21
N SER A 373 -10.39 11.05 -27.13
CA SER A 373 -11.58 11.66 -27.73
C SER A 373 -11.37 11.87 -29.24
N GLU A 374 -12.47 11.95 -29.99
CA GLU A 374 -12.44 12.22 -31.44
C GLU A 374 -11.74 13.54 -31.77
N ASP A 375 -11.78 14.52 -30.85
CA ASP A 375 -11.10 15.82 -30.97
C ASP A 375 -9.58 15.67 -31.17
N HIS A 376 -9.00 14.56 -30.71
CA HIS A 376 -7.57 14.31 -30.79
C HIS A 376 -7.14 13.64 -32.10
N TYR A 377 -8.06 13.22 -32.96
CA TYR A 377 -7.74 12.47 -34.18
C TYR A 377 -6.97 13.32 -35.19
N PHE A 378 -7.30 14.62 -35.28
CA PHE A 378 -6.58 15.57 -36.11
C PHE A 378 -5.08 15.62 -35.75
N GLU A 379 -4.76 15.88 -34.47
CA GLU A 379 -3.37 15.98 -34.02
C GLU A 379 -2.65 14.63 -34.11
N LEU A 380 -3.38 13.52 -33.93
CA LEU A 380 -2.83 12.18 -34.12
C LEU A 380 -2.40 11.95 -35.58
N LEU A 381 -3.27 12.21 -36.55
CA LEU A 381 -2.99 12.07 -37.98
C LEU A 381 -1.87 13.00 -38.44
N LYS A 382 -1.93 14.27 -38.04
CA LYS A 382 -0.88 15.26 -38.30
C LYS A 382 0.48 14.81 -37.78
N SER A 383 0.52 14.22 -36.58
CA SER A 383 1.77 13.69 -36.02
C SER A 383 2.31 12.48 -36.79
N ILE A 384 1.45 11.60 -37.30
CA ILE A 384 1.83 10.41 -38.08
C ILE A 384 2.38 10.83 -39.44
N ILE A 385 1.65 11.69 -40.18
CA ILE A 385 2.07 12.17 -41.51
C ILE A 385 3.37 12.98 -41.42
N ARG A 386 3.53 13.80 -40.38
CA ARG A 386 4.76 14.58 -40.19
C ARG A 386 5.98 13.71 -39.92
N ALA A 387 5.81 12.61 -39.20
CA ALA A 387 6.90 11.73 -38.78
C ALA A 387 7.34 10.71 -39.84
N ASP A 388 6.54 10.49 -40.90
CA ASP A 388 6.83 9.51 -41.94
C ASP A 388 7.00 10.18 -43.32
N ALA A 389 8.20 10.07 -43.89
CA ALA A 389 8.54 10.73 -45.15
C ALA A 389 7.76 10.16 -46.36
N GLU A 390 7.40 8.88 -46.33
CA GLU A 390 6.64 8.22 -47.39
C GLU A 390 5.20 8.72 -47.39
N LEU A 391 4.55 8.73 -46.21
CA LEU A 391 3.20 9.29 -46.05
C LEU A 391 3.17 10.78 -46.36
N LYS A 392 4.19 11.53 -45.95
CA LYS A 392 4.31 12.95 -46.31
C LYS A 392 4.39 13.14 -47.83
N SER A 393 5.14 12.30 -48.54
CA SER A 393 5.23 12.35 -50.01
C SER A 393 3.94 11.89 -50.70
N GLN A 394 3.24 10.92 -50.11
CA GLN A 394 1.96 10.40 -50.58
C GLN A 394 0.87 11.46 -50.52
N TYR A 395 0.74 12.16 -49.39
CA TYR A 395 -0.37 13.10 -49.16
C TYR A 395 -0.06 14.56 -49.42
N ILE A 396 1.21 14.99 -49.53
CA ILE A 396 1.54 16.42 -49.70
C ILE A 396 2.02 16.69 -51.12
N ARG A 397 1.42 17.70 -51.76
CA ARG A 397 1.88 18.20 -53.07
C ARG A 397 3.30 18.77 -52.91
N LYS A 398 4.23 18.33 -53.76
CA LYS A 398 5.50 19.04 -53.90
C LYS A 398 5.20 20.45 -54.43
N PRO A 399 5.79 21.51 -53.85
CA PRO A 399 5.65 22.85 -54.42
C PRO A 399 6.16 22.84 -55.85
N LEU A 400 5.39 23.42 -56.77
CA LEU A 400 5.86 23.70 -58.13
C LEU A 400 7.03 24.68 -57.99
N ILE A 401 8.24 24.23 -58.33
CA ILE A 401 9.38 25.13 -58.47
C ILE A 401 9.09 25.98 -59.70
N ASN A 402 8.67 27.22 -59.47
CA ASN A 402 8.63 28.22 -60.53
C ASN A 402 10.08 28.55 -60.87
N ASN A 403 10.59 27.99 -61.96
CA ASN A 403 11.76 28.55 -62.63
C ASN A 403 11.34 29.89 -63.23
N LYS A 404 11.69 30.98 -62.56
CA LYS A 404 11.74 32.32 -63.13
C LYS A 404 13.13 32.88 -62.92
#